data_AF-G7UQ48-F1
#
_entry.id   AF-G7UQ48-F1
#
_cell.length_a   1.000
_cell.length_b   1.000
_cell.length_c   1.000
_cell.angle_alpha   90.00
_cell.angle_beta   90.00
_cell.angle_gamma   90.00
#
_symmetry.space_group_name_H-M   'P 1'
#
loop_
_entity.id
_entity.type
_entity.pdbx_description
1 polymer ?
#
loop_
_entity_poly.entity_id
_entity_poly.type
_entity_poly.pdbx_seq_one_letter_code
_entity_poly.pdbx_strand_id
1 'polypeptide(L)' 'MNAAYDATYSRTPEGRASELIWAADRLVAELQRLRLDPSVKRAEAVTRHLHGMARTASLLTVALSQEVCA' A
#
# COMPACT_ATOMS: atom_id res chain seq x y z
N MET A 1 6.28 -18.44 -4.03
CA MET A 1 5.32 -17.48 -4.63
C MET A 1 6.07 -16.71 -5.69
N ASN A 2 5.59 -16.71 -6.94
CA ASN A 2 6.38 -16.43 -8.14
C ASN A 2 6.58 -14.92 -8.33
N ALA A 3 7.82 -14.42 -8.31
CA ALA A 3 8.12 -12.97 -8.34
C ALA A 3 7.58 -12.24 -9.60
N ALA A 4 7.39 -12.96 -10.70
CA ALA A 4 6.74 -12.45 -11.92
C ALA A 4 5.23 -12.23 -11.76
N TYR A 5 4.57 -12.99 -10.87
CA TYR A 5 3.15 -12.86 -10.57
C TYR A 5 2.91 -11.59 -9.75
N ASP A 6 3.70 -11.34 -8.70
CA ASP A 6 3.64 -10.12 -7.89
C ASP A 6 3.91 -8.86 -8.73
N ALA A 7 4.88 -8.92 -9.66
CA ALA A 7 5.23 -7.77 -10.51
C ALA A 7 4.15 -7.43 -11.56
N THR A 8 3.32 -8.38 -11.95
CA THR A 8 2.27 -8.17 -12.96
C THR A 8 0.96 -7.76 -12.29
N TYR A 9 0.60 -8.40 -11.18
CA TYR A 9 -0.59 -8.04 -10.41
C TYR A 9 -0.48 -6.60 -9.89
N SER A 10 0.66 -6.22 -9.30
CA SER A 10 0.96 -4.86 -8.80
C SER A 10 0.87 -3.73 -9.85
N ARG A 11 0.81 -4.05 -11.15
CA ARG A 11 0.71 -3.06 -12.24
C ARG A 11 -0.73 -2.80 -12.68
N THR A 12 -1.63 -3.77 -12.51
CA THR A 12 -3.06 -3.63 -12.82
C THR A 12 -3.78 -2.79 -11.77
N PRO A 13 -4.89 -2.11 -12.12
CA PRO A 13 -5.71 -1.42 -11.11
C PRO A 13 -6.17 -2.36 -9.99
N GLU A 14 -6.62 -3.58 -10.32
CA GLU A 14 -7.12 -4.56 -9.36
C GLU A 14 -6.04 -5.00 -8.38
N GLY A 15 -4.82 -5.25 -8.87
CA GLY A 15 -3.73 -5.62 -7.98
C GLY A 15 -3.24 -4.46 -7.13
N ARG A 16 -3.21 -3.22 -7.65
CA ARG A 16 -2.92 -2.03 -6.83
C ARG A 16 -3.98 -1.78 -5.76
N ALA A 17 -5.26 -2.00 -6.08
CA ALA A 17 -6.34 -1.93 -5.10
C ALA A 17 -6.18 -3.01 -4.01
N SER A 18 -5.81 -4.23 -4.41
CA SER A 18 -5.53 -5.34 -3.48
C SER A 18 -4.34 -5.01 -2.55
N GLU A 19 -3.27 -4.42 -3.10
CA GLU A 19 -2.12 -3.94 -2.31
C GLU A 19 -2.52 -2.88 -1.29
N LEU A 20 -3.40 -1.94 -1.67
CA LEU A 20 -3.88 -0.90 -0.75
C LEU A 20 -4.72 -1.49 0.39
N ILE A 21 -5.55 -2.50 0.12
CA ILE A 21 -6.32 -3.21 1.15
C ILE A 21 -5.38 -3.89 2.13
N TRP A 22 -4.40 -4.66 1.62
CA TRP A 22 -3.42 -5.34 2.47
C TRP A 22 -2.55 -4.35 3.26
N ALA A 23 -2.19 -3.23 2.63
CA ALA A 23 -1.47 -2.17 3.30
C ALA A 23 -2.31 -1.53 4.41
N ALA A 24 -3.63 -1.35 4.23
CA ALA A 24 -4.51 -0.85 5.28
C ALA A 24 -4.57 -1.80 6.49
N ASP A 25 -4.74 -3.10 6.27
CA ASP A 25 -4.73 -4.10 7.35
C ASP A 25 -3.41 -4.09 8.12
N ARG A 26 -2.29 -4.01 7.39
CA ARG A 26 -0.96 -3.92 8.01
C ARG A 26 -0.78 -2.64 8.80
N LEU A 27 -1.30 -1.50 8.32
CA LEU A 27 -1.25 -0.23 9.03
C LEU A 27 -1.99 -0.33 10.37
N VAL A 28 -3.16 -0.96 10.40
CA VAL A 28 -3.91 -1.19 11.65
C VAL A 28 -3.07 -1.98 12.65
N ALA A 29 -2.40 -3.05 12.21
CA ALA A 29 -1.53 -3.84 13.06
C ALA A 29 -0.33 -3.03 13.60
N GLU A 30 0.31 -2.20 12.76
CA GLU A 30 1.42 -1.34 13.19
C GLU A 30 0.96 -0.25 14.18
N LEU A 31 -0.23 0.32 13.98
CA LEU A 31 -0.82 1.27 14.93
C LEU A 31 -1.15 0.63 16.27
N GLN A 32 -1.69 -0.60 16.27
CA GLN A 32 -1.92 -1.36 17.50
C GLN A 32 -0.62 -1.64 18.24
N ARG A 33 0.45 -2.00 17.51
CA ARG A 33 1.77 -2.22 18.08
C ARG A 33 2.37 -0.93 18.66
N LEU A 34 2.26 0.18 17.94
CA LEU A 34 2.70 1.50 18.41
C LEU A 34 1.94 1.93 19.67
N ARG A 35 0.65 1.62 19.77
CA ARG A 35 -0.16 1.88 20.96
C ARG A 35 0.34 1.09 22.18
N LEU A 36 0.76 -0.17 21.99
CA LEU A 36 1.25 -1.02 23.07
C LEU A 36 2.70 -0.70 23.49
N ASP A 37 3.53 -0.28 22.54
CA ASP A 37 4.95 0.00 22.74
C ASP A 37 5.35 1.27 21.97
N PRO A 38 5.08 2.46 22.53
CA PRO A 38 5.33 3.72 21.84
C PRO A 38 6.83 3.99 21.66
N SER A 39 7.28 4.14 20.41
CA SER A 39 8.66 4.56 20.10
C SER A 39 8.75 5.33 18.80
N VAL A 40 9.77 6.21 18.70
CA VAL A 40 10.07 6.98 17.48
C VAL A 40 10.24 6.05 16.27
N LYS A 41 10.98 4.95 16.44
CA LYS A 41 11.21 3.96 15.39
C LYS A 41 9.92 3.37 14.82
N ARG A 42 8.92 3.10 15.67
CA ARG A 42 7.61 2.60 15.23
C ARG A 42 6.77 3.69 14.59
N ALA A 43 6.81 4.92 15.11
CA ALA A 43 6.14 6.06 14.48
C ALA A 43 6.69 6.30 13.06
N GLU A 44 8.01 6.24 12.88
CA GLU A 44 8.63 6.31 11.55
C GLU A 44 8.22 5.15 10.62
N ALA A 45 8.06 3.94 11.16
CA ALA A 45 7.58 2.81 10.37
C ALA A 45 6.15 3.05 9.87
N VAL A 46 5.27 3.58 10.72
CA VAL A 46 3.91 4.01 10.34
C VAL A 46 3.96 5.09 9.25
N THR A 47 4.80 6.12 9.41
CA THR A 47 4.96 7.19 8.42
C THR A 47 5.45 6.65 7.06
N ARG A 48 6.46 5.78 7.05
CA ARG A 48 6.95 5.15 5.80
C ARG A 48 5.87 4.31 5.14
N HIS A 49 5.09 3.58 5.93
CA HIS A 49 4.01 2.74 5.42
C HIS A 49 2.89 3.59 4.80
N LEU A 50 2.47 4.66 5.47
CA LEU A 50 1.51 5.63 4.92
C LEU A 50 2.02 6.27 3.61
N HIS A 51 3.30 6.60 3.53
CA HIS A 51 3.89 7.13 2.30
C HIS A 51 3.85 6.12 1.14
N GLY A 52 4.11 4.85 1.44
CA GLY A 52 3.96 3.75 0.47
C GLY A 52 2.52 3.63 -0.05
N MET A 53 1.54 3.68 0.85
CA MET A 53 0.11 3.66 0.49
C MET A 53 -0.26 4.84 -0.41
N ALA A 54 0.16 6.06 -0.07
CA ALA A 54 -0.11 7.25 -0.88
C ALA A 54 0.46 7.11 -2.31
N ARG A 55 1.68 6.55 -2.43
CA ARG A 55 2.28 6.27 -3.75
C ARG A 55 1.47 5.23 -4.54
N THR A 56 1.07 4.12 -3.92
CA THR A 56 0.27 3.09 -4.60
C THR A 56 -1.09 3.64 -5.03
N ALA A 57 -1.74 4.46 -4.20
CA ALA A 57 -3.00 5.13 -4.54
C ALA A 57 -2.85 6.08 -5.74
N SER A 58 -1.80 6.90 -5.78
CA SER A 58 -1.52 7.76 -6.93
C SER A 58 -1.32 6.97 -8.22
N LEU A 59 -0.62 5.83 -8.15
CA LEU A 59 -0.42 4.97 -9.32
C LEU A 59 -1.71 4.29 -9.78
N LEU A 60 -2.60 3.92 -8.84
CA LEU A 60 -3.92 3.41 -9.15
C LEU A 60 -4.77 4.46 -9.88
N THR A 61 -4.80 5.70 -9.39
CA THR A 61 -5.50 6.81 -10.05
C THR A 61 -5.02 7.02 -11.48
N VAL A 62 -3.70 6.98 -11.70
CA VAL A 62 -3.12 7.10 -13.05
C VAL A 62 -3.57 5.93 -13.95
N ALA A 63 -3.51 4.69 -13.46
CA ALA A 63 -3.90 3.51 -14.23
C ALA A 63 -5.39 3.58 -14.63
N LEU A 64 -6.28 3.89 -13.69
CA LEU A 64 -7.71 4.05 -13.96
C LEU A 64 -8.00 5.21 -14.93
N SER A 65 -7.25 6.31 -14.82
CA SER A 65 -7.42 7.45 -15.73
C SER A 65 -7.02 7.10 -17.18
N GLN A 66 -6.02 6.22 -17.35
CA GLN A 66 -5.62 5.73 -18.67
C GLN A 66 -6.67 4.79 -19.28
N GLU A 67 -7.32 3.95 -18.47
CA GLU A 67 -8.39 3.06 -18.92
C GLU A 67 -9.66 3.82 -19.35
N VAL A 68 -10.00 4.91 -18.67
CA VAL A 68 -11.17 5.73 -19.04
C VAL A 68 -10.94 6.52 -20.34
N CYS A 69 -9.68 6.87 -20.64
CA CYS A 69 -9.31 7.63 -21.83
C CYS A 69 -8.96 6.78 -23.05
N ALA A 70 -8.90 5.44 -22.91
CA ALA A 70 -8.61 4.48 -23.97
C ALA A 70 -9.89 4.03 -24.68
#